data_AF-A0A6P1ZWQ1-F1
#
_entry.id   AF-A0A6P1ZWQ1-F1
#
_cell.length_a   1.000
_cell.length_b   1.000
_cell.length_c   1.000
_cell.angle_alpha   90.00
_cell.angle_beta   90.00
_cell.angle_gamma   90.00
#
_symmetry.space_group_name_H-M   'P 1'
#
loop_
_entity.id
_entity.type
_entity.pdbx_description
1 polymer ?
#
loop_
_entity_poly.entity_id
_entity_poly.type
_entity_poly.pdbx_seq_one_letter_code
_entity_poly.pdbx_strand_id
1 'polypeptide(L)'
;DSAIHPEIAHRNFTSLHQTREWEHEAWEYLMYSNKLPRTNTGRLSLGIMSKYAHIESGGWWCDAGVNPLSFADLQPGDKPDRKLWGCYKPNDPREKADKPGKFIKYEHPPKTELSIFLLDVPDDIAERIYEKAGVKPTESDRASGFWYCVWKHNLPVTITEGAKKAASLLSQGHVTIGLPGIYAGYRSQDEFGERVKARLMDELAVFATPGREMTFCFDYETRPETQRNIDIAISRTGGLLEEQGAKVNVVTLPGTDKGVDDLIVAQGALAYEQVYYEALTLKEWRNNNNKQRHSPPAPPKKLSPEERKQLLATRFNRHLELEQKIKELIHQLDNDELIELVDYVDDYFNQQESSLRQKDSFPDEALKMKITRQLLKSEEVIARLESYEQSQTQKRGLRR
;
A
#
# COMPACT_ATOMS: atom_id res chain seq x y z
N ASP A 1 -15.54 -17.65 -9.21
CA ASP A 1 -15.13 -16.97 -10.44
C ASP A 1 -14.28 -15.74 -10.17
N SER A 2 -13.27 -15.50 -11.00
CA SER A 2 -12.32 -14.38 -10.88
C SER A 2 -12.65 -13.20 -11.81
N ALA A 3 -13.76 -13.27 -12.55
CA ALA A 3 -14.14 -12.34 -13.64
C ALA A 3 -13.05 -12.14 -14.73
N ILE A 4 -12.14 -13.11 -14.88
CA ILE A 4 -11.08 -13.09 -15.88
C ILE A 4 -11.40 -14.11 -16.98
N HIS A 5 -11.29 -13.68 -18.24
CA HIS A 5 -11.43 -14.54 -19.41
C HIS A 5 -10.42 -15.68 -19.34
N PRO A 6 -10.82 -16.96 -19.55
CA PRO A 6 -9.94 -18.10 -19.38
C PRO A 6 -8.62 -17.99 -20.16
N GLU A 7 -8.68 -17.47 -21.38
CA GLU A 7 -7.48 -17.30 -22.20
C GLU A 7 -6.57 -16.16 -21.72
N ILE A 8 -7.11 -15.08 -21.13
CA ILE A 8 -6.28 -14.06 -20.46
C ILE A 8 -5.60 -14.70 -19.24
N ALA A 9 -6.34 -15.50 -18.47
CA ALA A 9 -5.76 -16.20 -17.33
C ALA A 9 -4.62 -17.13 -17.77
N HIS A 10 -4.85 -17.94 -18.81
CA HIS A 10 -3.90 -18.91 -19.33
C HIS A 10 -2.63 -18.27 -19.89
N ARG A 11 -2.75 -17.16 -20.63
CA ARG A 11 -1.59 -16.47 -21.25
C ARG A 11 -0.70 -15.74 -20.25
N ASN A 12 -1.27 -15.27 -19.14
CA ASN A 12 -0.58 -14.33 -18.26
C ASN A 12 -0.18 -14.92 -16.91
N PHE A 13 -0.84 -15.99 -16.46
CA PHE A 13 -0.64 -16.55 -15.12
C PHE A 13 -0.20 -18.01 -15.25
N THR A 14 1.01 -18.31 -14.79
CA THR A 14 1.60 -19.65 -14.86
C THR A 14 1.91 -20.14 -13.46
N SER A 15 1.46 -21.34 -13.10
CA SER A 15 1.91 -22.00 -11.88
C SER A 15 3.38 -22.38 -12.02
N LEU A 16 4.19 -21.98 -11.04
CA LEU A 16 5.59 -22.37 -10.98
C LEU A 16 5.74 -23.58 -10.07
N HIS A 17 6.60 -24.50 -10.46
CA HIS A 17 6.72 -25.80 -9.82
C HIS A 17 8.17 -26.13 -9.46
N GLN A 18 8.33 -27.20 -8.68
CA GLN A 18 9.63 -27.81 -8.46
C GLN A 18 10.05 -28.58 -9.72
N THR A 19 11.28 -28.33 -10.18
CA THR A 19 11.86 -29.01 -11.33
C THR A 19 12.35 -30.41 -10.96
N ARG A 20 12.72 -31.20 -11.98
CA ARG A 20 13.31 -32.54 -11.79
C ARG A 20 14.67 -32.52 -11.08
N GLU A 21 15.31 -31.36 -11.02
CA GLU A 21 16.60 -31.14 -10.34
C GLU A 21 16.41 -30.70 -8.88
N TRP A 22 15.18 -30.77 -8.35
CA TRP A 22 14.79 -30.36 -7.00
C TRP A 22 14.89 -28.85 -6.73
N GLU A 23 15.09 -28.04 -7.76
CA GLU A 23 15.07 -26.57 -7.67
C GLU A 23 13.68 -26.03 -8.02
N HIS A 24 13.20 -25.01 -7.31
CA HIS A 24 11.90 -24.40 -7.62
C HIS A 24 12.04 -23.28 -8.66
N GLU A 25 11.26 -23.31 -9.75
CA GLU A 25 11.36 -22.35 -10.87
C GLU A 25 11.27 -20.88 -10.42
N ALA A 26 10.49 -20.60 -9.37
CA ALA A 26 10.36 -19.26 -8.79
C ALA A 26 11.70 -18.59 -8.43
N TRP A 27 12.76 -19.36 -8.15
CA TRP A 27 14.10 -18.81 -7.90
C TRP A 27 14.67 -18.11 -9.14
N GLU A 28 14.48 -18.65 -10.34
CA GLU A 28 14.97 -18.05 -11.59
C GLU A 28 14.18 -16.78 -11.94
N TYR A 29 12.86 -16.84 -11.79
CA TYR A 29 11.96 -15.72 -12.07
C TYR A 29 12.16 -14.52 -11.14
N LEU A 30 12.47 -14.77 -9.85
CA LEU A 30 12.69 -13.69 -8.88
C LEU A 30 14.15 -13.25 -8.80
N MET A 31 15.12 -14.17 -8.78
CA MET A 31 16.48 -13.87 -8.31
C MET A 31 17.50 -13.57 -9.43
N TYR A 32 17.04 -12.98 -10.53
CA TYR A 32 17.90 -12.65 -11.67
C TYR A 32 18.74 -11.38 -11.49
N SER A 33 18.43 -10.51 -10.51
CA SER A 33 19.19 -9.27 -10.32
C SER A 33 20.65 -9.55 -9.93
N ASN A 34 21.58 -8.93 -10.67
CA ASN A 34 23.02 -8.97 -10.37
C ASN A 34 23.39 -8.20 -9.09
N LYS A 35 22.48 -7.36 -8.57
CA LYS A 35 22.66 -6.61 -7.32
C LYS A 35 22.36 -7.46 -6.08
N LEU A 36 21.95 -8.71 -6.23
CA LEU A 36 21.70 -9.61 -5.12
C LEU A 36 23.02 -10.14 -4.52
N PRO A 37 23.12 -10.23 -3.18
CA PRO A 37 24.33 -10.71 -2.53
C PRO A 37 24.56 -12.19 -2.85
N ARG A 38 25.73 -12.47 -3.44
CA ARG A 38 26.17 -13.81 -3.81
C ARG A 38 27.51 -14.13 -3.13
N THR A 39 27.72 -15.40 -2.88
CA THR A 39 29.00 -15.95 -2.41
C THR A 39 30.04 -15.91 -3.54
N ASN A 40 31.30 -16.17 -3.22
CA ASN A 40 32.39 -16.25 -4.21
C ASN A 40 32.17 -17.35 -5.27
N THR A 41 31.29 -18.33 -5.02
CA THR A 41 30.91 -19.37 -5.99
C THR A 41 29.76 -18.94 -6.91
N GLY A 42 29.24 -17.72 -6.77
CA GLY A 42 28.10 -17.21 -7.54
C GLY A 42 26.71 -17.60 -6.99
N ARG A 43 26.66 -18.49 -5.99
CA ARG A 43 25.41 -18.86 -5.30
C ARG A 43 24.84 -17.68 -4.49
N LEU A 44 23.51 -17.52 -4.46
CA LEU A 44 22.83 -16.57 -3.56
C LEU A 44 23.27 -16.77 -2.10
N SER A 45 23.39 -15.67 -1.35
CA SER A 45 23.75 -15.74 0.06
C SER A 45 22.72 -16.53 0.87
N LEU A 46 23.18 -17.18 1.95
CA LEU A 46 22.29 -17.91 2.87
C LEU A 46 21.16 -17.01 3.43
N GLY A 47 21.43 -15.73 3.63
CA GLY A 47 20.41 -14.77 4.08
C GLY A 47 19.29 -14.56 3.06
N ILE A 48 19.61 -14.48 1.76
CA ILE A 48 18.59 -14.40 0.70
C ILE A 48 17.83 -15.71 0.61
N MET A 49 18.53 -16.85 0.61
CA MET A 49 17.89 -18.17 0.53
C MET A 49 16.91 -18.39 1.68
N SER A 50 17.33 -18.10 2.92
CA SER A 50 16.47 -18.25 4.11
C SER A 50 15.27 -17.30 4.06
N LYS A 51 15.47 -16.03 3.65
CA LYS A 51 14.39 -15.04 3.55
C LYS A 51 13.30 -15.46 2.55
N TYR A 52 13.70 -16.10 1.45
CA TYR A 52 12.79 -16.48 0.37
C TYR A 52 12.43 -17.97 0.35
N ALA A 53 12.77 -18.75 1.38
CA ALA A 53 12.48 -20.19 1.44
C ALA A 53 11.00 -20.54 1.19
N HIS A 54 10.07 -19.67 1.61
CA HIS A 54 8.63 -19.84 1.37
C HIS A 54 8.22 -19.99 -0.11
N ILE A 55 9.04 -19.54 -1.07
CA ILE A 55 8.71 -19.67 -2.50
C ILE A 55 8.76 -21.12 -2.98
N GLU A 56 9.42 -22.02 -2.23
CA GLU A 56 9.47 -23.47 -2.50
C GLU A 56 8.12 -24.16 -2.28
N SER A 57 7.19 -23.53 -1.56
CA SER A 57 5.82 -24.02 -1.33
C SER A 57 4.89 -23.87 -2.56
N GLY A 58 5.45 -23.47 -3.71
CA GLY A 58 4.70 -23.22 -4.92
C GLY A 58 3.98 -21.86 -4.93
N GLY A 59 3.43 -21.54 -6.09
CA GLY A 59 2.74 -20.29 -6.34
C GLY A 59 2.50 -20.10 -7.84
N TRP A 60 2.08 -18.91 -8.21
CA TRP A 60 1.96 -18.54 -9.62
C TRP A 60 2.72 -17.28 -9.95
N TRP A 61 3.20 -17.21 -11.18
CA TRP A 61 3.84 -16.07 -11.79
C TRP A 61 2.88 -15.35 -12.72
N CYS A 62 2.83 -14.03 -12.62
CA CYS A 62 2.22 -13.16 -13.62
C CYS A 62 3.31 -12.43 -14.40
N ASP A 63 3.35 -12.71 -15.69
CA ASP A 63 4.23 -12.04 -16.65
C ASP A 63 3.75 -10.60 -16.88
N ALA A 64 4.68 -9.64 -16.91
CA ALA A 64 4.33 -8.23 -17.11
C ALA A 64 4.19 -7.81 -18.57
N GLY A 65 4.46 -8.73 -19.50
CA GLY A 65 4.23 -8.57 -20.92
C GLY A 65 5.37 -7.85 -21.65
N VAL A 66 4.99 -7.13 -22.69
CA VAL A 66 5.90 -6.42 -23.58
C VAL A 66 6.52 -5.19 -22.91
N ASN A 67 7.74 -4.83 -23.32
CA ASN A 67 8.41 -3.60 -22.95
C ASN A 67 7.97 -2.45 -23.87
N PRO A 68 7.18 -1.49 -23.36
CA PRO A 68 6.64 -0.41 -24.20
C PRO A 68 7.71 0.57 -24.69
N LEU A 69 8.89 0.61 -24.05
CA LEU A 69 9.98 1.48 -24.48
C LEU A 69 10.52 1.09 -25.87
N SER A 70 10.31 -0.15 -26.31
CA SER A 70 10.74 -0.63 -27.63
C SER A 70 9.82 -0.17 -28.77
N PHE A 71 8.59 0.30 -28.48
CA PHE A 71 7.57 0.51 -29.51
C PHE A 71 7.97 1.54 -30.58
N ALA A 72 8.69 2.60 -30.19
CA ALA A 72 9.08 3.66 -31.11
C ALA A 72 10.09 3.20 -32.17
N ASP A 73 10.86 2.15 -31.87
CA ASP A 73 11.95 1.66 -32.71
C ASP A 73 11.55 0.46 -33.59
N LEU A 74 10.32 -0.05 -33.43
CA LEU A 74 9.84 -1.21 -34.18
C LEU A 74 9.63 -0.90 -35.66
N GLN A 75 10.12 -1.79 -36.53
CA GLN A 75 9.71 -1.80 -37.93
C GLN A 75 8.32 -2.44 -38.06
N PRO A 76 7.60 -2.15 -39.15
CA PRO A 76 6.28 -2.74 -39.38
C PRO A 76 6.30 -4.27 -39.32
N GLY A 77 5.60 -4.86 -38.34
CA GLY A 77 5.51 -6.31 -38.13
C GLY A 77 6.49 -6.88 -37.10
N ASP A 78 7.44 -6.07 -36.61
CA ASP A 78 8.34 -6.49 -35.54
C ASP A 78 7.59 -6.65 -34.22
N LYS A 79 8.00 -7.62 -33.41
CA LYS A 79 7.47 -7.80 -32.07
C LYS A 79 8.27 -6.96 -31.06
N PRO A 80 7.59 -6.28 -30.12
CA PRO A 80 8.24 -5.63 -28.99
C PRO A 80 9.07 -6.62 -28.17
N ASP A 81 10.13 -6.11 -27.55
CA ASP A 81 10.85 -6.85 -26.51
C ASP A 81 9.91 -7.25 -25.38
N ARG A 82 10.19 -8.37 -24.71
CA ARG A 82 9.47 -8.77 -23.48
C ARG A 82 10.22 -8.36 -22.24
N LYS A 83 9.47 -8.10 -21.17
CA LYS A 83 10.01 -7.83 -19.85
C LYS A 83 10.41 -9.15 -19.21
N LEU A 84 11.55 -9.15 -18.51
CA LEU A 84 11.89 -10.23 -17.58
C LEU A 84 11.12 -10.08 -16.24
N TRP A 85 10.66 -8.86 -15.94
CA TRP A 85 9.97 -8.56 -14.70
C TRP A 85 8.55 -9.14 -14.68
N GLY A 86 8.10 -9.51 -13.49
CA GLY A 86 6.73 -9.95 -13.22
C GLY A 86 6.43 -10.01 -11.74
N CYS A 87 5.39 -10.75 -11.38
CA CYS A 87 4.90 -10.82 -10.02
C CYS A 87 4.60 -12.26 -9.61
N TYR A 88 5.24 -12.70 -8.54
CA TYR A 88 5.01 -14.00 -7.94
C TYR A 88 3.99 -13.90 -6.80
N LYS A 89 2.95 -14.72 -6.84
CA LYS A 89 2.05 -14.94 -5.72
C LYS A 89 2.34 -16.32 -5.11
N PRO A 90 3.03 -16.37 -3.95
CA PRO A 90 3.27 -17.63 -3.26
C PRO A 90 1.97 -18.23 -2.73
N ASN A 91 1.91 -19.56 -2.68
CA ASN A 91 0.85 -20.30 -1.99
C ASN A 91 0.87 -20.06 -0.48
N ASP A 92 2.09 -19.95 0.08
CA ASP A 92 2.35 -19.65 1.48
C ASP A 92 3.11 -18.31 1.60
N PRO A 93 2.40 -17.17 1.68
CA PRO A 93 3.01 -15.87 1.85
C PRO A 93 3.84 -15.77 3.12
N ARG A 94 5.03 -15.16 3.04
CA ARG A 94 5.80 -14.83 4.24
C ARG A 94 5.30 -13.56 4.93
N GLU A 95 5.59 -13.45 6.22
CA GLU A 95 5.35 -12.22 6.99
C GLU A 95 6.35 -11.10 6.65
N LYS A 96 5.90 -9.86 6.86
CA LYS A 96 6.73 -8.67 6.83
C LYS A 96 7.58 -8.61 8.09
N ALA A 97 8.90 -8.64 7.90
CA ALA A 97 9.86 -8.54 9.00
C ALA A 97 9.67 -7.26 9.84
N ASP A 98 9.26 -6.15 9.22
CA ASP A 98 9.00 -4.87 9.89
C ASP A 98 7.61 -4.77 10.53
N LYS A 99 6.69 -5.65 10.16
CA LYS A 99 5.28 -5.62 10.61
C LYS A 99 4.76 -7.05 10.80
N PRO A 100 5.10 -7.71 11.93
CA PRO A 100 4.59 -9.03 12.27
C PRO A 100 3.06 -9.10 12.15
N GLY A 101 2.54 -10.21 11.63
CA GLY A 101 1.12 -10.41 11.32
C GLY A 101 0.63 -9.77 10.01
N LYS A 102 1.48 -9.06 9.26
CA LYS A 102 1.17 -8.63 7.88
C LYS A 102 1.93 -9.50 6.87
N PHE A 103 1.20 -10.11 5.97
CA PHE A 103 1.75 -11.02 4.95
C PHE A 103 2.03 -10.32 3.61
N ILE A 104 3.11 -10.74 2.95
CA ILE A 104 3.49 -10.27 1.61
C ILE A 104 2.81 -11.17 0.58
N LYS A 105 1.65 -10.72 0.10
CA LYS A 105 0.84 -11.48 -0.87
C LYS A 105 1.47 -11.59 -2.26
N TYR A 106 2.36 -10.66 -2.61
CA TYR A 106 2.95 -10.52 -3.93
C TYR A 106 4.43 -10.19 -3.76
N GLU A 107 5.29 -10.99 -4.38
CA GLU A 107 6.74 -10.80 -4.43
C GLU A 107 7.12 -10.36 -5.85
N HIS A 108 7.99 -9.36 -5.92
CA HIS A 108 8.59 -8.89 -7.16
C HIS A 108 10.07 -9.22 -7.14
N PRO A 109 10.72 -9.35 -8.31
CA PRO A 109 12.17 -9.54 -8.38
C PRO A 109 12.91 -8.52 -7.48
N PRO A 110 13.66 -8.95 -6.46
CA PRO A 110 14.32 -8.02 -5.56
C PRO A 110 15.48 -7.31 -6.25
N LYS A 111 15.71 -6.05 -5.85
CA LYS A 111 16.77 -5.20 -6.41
C LYS A 111 16.65 -5.00 -7.93
N THR A 112 15.43 -5.01 -8.45
CA THR A 112 15.09 -4.57 -9.80
C THR A 112 14.15 -3.37 -9.69
N GLU A 113 14.04 -2.61 -10.77
CA GLU A 113 12.99 -1.60 -10.85
C GLU A 113 11.62 -2.29 -11.00
N LEU A 114 10.59 -1.65 -10.44
CA LEU A 114 9.21 -2.08 -10.64
C LEU A 114 8.74 -1.67 -12.03
N SER A 115 8.00 -2.56 -12.69
CA SER A 115 7.47 -2.40 -14.04
C SER A 115 5.93 -2.44 -14.03
N ILE A 116 5.27 -1.99 -15.10
CA ILE A 116 3.81 -2.06 -15.25
C ILE A 116 3.40 -3.39 -15.91
N PHE A 117 2.20 -3.87 -15.60
CA PHE A 117 1.61 -5.04 -16.26
C PHE A 117 0.93 -4.63 -17.57
N LEU A 118 1.48 -5.10 -18.69
CA LEU A 118 0.91 -5.04 -20.03
C LEU A 118 0.52 -6.45 -20.46
N LEU A 119 -0.56 -6.97 -19.88
CA LEU A 119 -0.97 -8.38 -20.03
C LEU A 119 -1.26 -8.75 -21.48
N ASP A 120 -0.90 -9.97 -21.89
CA ASP A 120 -1.19 -10.53 -23.20
C ASP A 120 -2.70 -10.71 -23.38
N VAL A 121 -3.22 -10.24 -24.51
CA VAL A 121 -4.66 -10.22 -24.83
C VAL A 121 -4.94 -11.14 -26.01
N PRO A 122 -5.96 -12.01 -25.93
CA PRO A 122 -6.44 -12.83 -27.05
C PRO A 122 -7.02 -12.00 -28.19
N ASP A 123 -6.91 -12.49 -29.42
CA ASP A 123 -7.32 -11.75 -30.62
C ASP A 123 -8.80 -11.37 -30.61
N ASP A 124 -9.69 -12.25 -30.12
CA ASP A 124 -11.13 -11.96 -30.03
C ASP A 124 -11.47 -10.81 -29.07
N ILE A 125 -10.66 -10.63 -28.01
CA ILE A 125 -10.79 -9.51 -27.07
C ILE A 125 -10.18 -8.25 -27.70
N ALA A 126 -9.02 -8.38 -28.34
CA ALA A 126 -8.38 -7.29 -29.05
C ALA A 126 -9.30 -6.70 -30.13
N GLU A 127 -9.96 -7.54 -30.93
CA GLU A 127 -10.92 -7.07 -31.94
C GLU A 127 -12.10 -6.32 -31.34
N ARG A 128 -12.69 -6.85 -30.27
CA ARG A 128 -13.78 -6.14 -29.56
C ARG A 128 -13.35 -4.77 -29.06
N ILE A 129 -12.11 -4.66 -28.58
CA ILE A 129 -11.53 -3.38 -28.14
C ILE A 129 -11.35 -2.43 -29.34
N TYR A 130 -10.85 -2.91 -30.48
CA TYR A 130 -10.67 -2.10 -31.68
C TYR A 130 -12.00 -1.61 -32.24
N GLU A 131 -13.01 -2.49 -32.30
CA GLU A 131 -14.36 -2.15 -32.71
C GLU A 131 -15.00 -1.10 -31.78
N LYS A 132 -14.90 -1.29 -30.46
CA LYS A 132 -15.40 -0.33 -29.45
C LYS A 132 -14.74 1.04 -29.62
N ALA A 133 -13.45 1.09 -29.95
CA ALA A 133 -12.71 2.33 -30.17
C ALA A 133 -12.87 2.90 -31.59
N GLY A 134 -13.53 2.18 -32.51
CA GLY A 134 -13.69 2.61 -33.90
C GLY A 134 -12.39 2.63 -34.71
N VAL A 135 -11.38 1.87 -34.29
CA VAL A 135 -10.07 1.79 -34.95
C VAL A 135 -9.94 0.51 -35.77
N LYS A 136 -9.12 0.54 -36.81
CA LYS A 136 -8.81 -0.63 -37.65
C LYS A 136 -7.30 -0.75 -37.83
N PRO A 137 -6.59 -1.37 -36.88
CA PRO A 137 -5.15 -1.59 -37.01
C PRO A 137 -4.85 -2.41 -38.27
N THR A 138 -3.74 -2.07 -38.94
CA THR A 138 -3.28 -2.81 -40.12
C THR A 138 -2.79 -4.21 -39.72
N GLU A 139 -2.70 -5.13 -40.68
CA GLU A 139 -2.13 -6.47 -40.41
C GLU A 139 -0.72 -6.39 -39.83
N SER A 140 0.08 -5.42 -40.28
CA SER A 140 1.41 -5.18 -39.76
C SER A 140 1.41 -4.66 -38.32
N ASP A 141 0.51 -3.74 -37.96
CA ASP A 141 0.38 -3.29 -36.57
C ASP A 141 -0.05 -4.44 -35.65
N ARG A 142 -0.96 -5.29 -36.14
CA ARG A 142 -1.47 -6.46 -35.41
C ARG A 142 -0.37 -7.50 -35.19
N ALA A 143 0.52 -7.68 -36.17
CA ALA A 143 1.70 -8.53 -36.04
C ALA A 143 2.67 -8.01 -34.95
N SER A 144 2.77 -6.69 -34.77
CA SER A 144 3.47 -6.06 -33.65
C SER A 144 2.75 -6.17 -32.29
N GLY A 145 1.52 -6.66 -32.28
CA GLY A 145 0.80 -7.07 -31.08
C GLY A 145 -0.15 -6.03 -30.50
N PHE A 146 -0.96 -6.48 -29.53
CA PHE A 146 -2.06 -5.69 -28.96
C PHE A 146 -1.62 -4.35 -28.38
N TRP A 147 -0.57 -4.35 -27.53
CA TRP A 147 -0.11 -3.14 -26.86
C TRP A 147 0.57 -2.14 -27.78
N TYR A 148 1.21 -2.60 -28.86
CA TYR A 148 1.69 -1.71 -29.91
C TYR A 148 0.52 -1.02 -30.61
N CYS A 149 -0.56 -1.76 -30.92
CA CYS A 149 -1.78 -1.17 -31.49
C CYS A 149 -2.41 -0.15 -30.54
N VAL A 150 -2.51 -0.46 -29.24
CA VAL A 150 -2.99 0.47 -28.20
C VAL A 150 -2.20 1.77 -28.22
N TRP A 151 -0.87 1.66 -28.25
CA TRP A 151 0.01 2.83 -28.28
C TRP A 151 -0.14 3.63 -29.57
N LYS A 152 -0.04 2.97 -30.74
CA LYS A 152 -0.03 3.62 -32.05
C LYS A 152 -1.36 4.27 -32.42
N HIS A 153 -2.48 3.61 -32.11
CA HIS A 153 -3.82 4.09 -32.44
C HIS A 153 -4.47 4.91 -31.31
N ASN A 154 -3.69 5.25 -30.28
CA ASN A 154 -4.08 6.14 -29.19
C ASN A 154 -5.33 5.71 -28.40
N LEU A 155 -5.49 4.40 -28.19
CA LEU A 155 -6.67 3.84 -27.53
C LEU A 155 -6.78 4.36 -26.08
N PRO A 156 -8.00 4.57 -25.55
CA PRO A 156 -8.23 4.85 -24.14
C PRO A 156 -7.63 3.78 -23.24
N VAL A 157 -7.01 4.17 -22.13
CA VAL A 157 -6.36 3.25 -21.19
C VAL A 157 -6.88 3.46 -19.77
N THR A 158 -7.33 2.39 -19.13
CA THR A 158 -7.61 2.36 -17.69
C THR A 158 -6.36 1.93 -16.91
N ILE A 159 -6.13 2.52 -15.74
CA ILE A 159 -5.02 2.20 -14.82
C ILE A 159 -5.60 1.62 -13.53
N THR A 160 -5.18 0.41 -13.16
CA THR A 160 -5.62 -0.28 -11.93
C THR A 160 -4.45 -0.66 -11.03
N GLU A 161 -4.72 -1.01 -9.77
CA GLU A 161 -3.72 -1.60 -8.87
C GLU A 161 -3.68 -3.14 -8.99
N GLY A 162 -2.62 -3.64 -9.62
CA GLY A 162 -2.29 -5.06 -9.71
C GLY A 162 -2.84 -5.76 -10.95
N ALA A 163 -2.21 -6.87 -11.31
CA ALA A 163 -2.50 -7.62 -12.53
C ALA A 163 -3.91 -8.23 -12.57
N LYS A 164 -4.46 -8.68 -11.43
CA LYS A 164 -5.78 -9.35 -11.40
C LYS A 164 -6.91 -8.41 -11.87
N LYS A 165 -6.85 -7.15 -11.48
CA LYS A 165 -7.82 -6.12 -11.89
C LYS A 165 -7.67 -5.75 -13.34
N ALA A 166 -6.42 -5.59 -13.79
CA ALA A 166 -6.12 -5.38 -15.20
C ALA A 166 -6.67 -6.51 -16.07
N ALA A 167 -6.44 -7.77 -15.67
CA ALA A 167 -6.97 -8.94 -16.34
C ALA A 167 -8.51 -8.96 -16.38
N SER A 168 -9.17 -8.61 -15.26
CA SER A 168 -10.62 -8.54 -15.18
C SER A 168 -11.20 -7.50 -16.16
N LEU A 169 -10.64 -6.29 -16.19
CA LEU A 169 -11.10 -5.22 -17.07
C LEU A 169 -10.78 -5.48 -18.55
N LEU A 170 -9.61 -6.03 -18.87
CA LEU A 170 -9.29 -6.50 -20.22
C LEU A 170 -10.32 -7.53 -20.70
N SER A 171 -10.77 -8.41 -19.82
CA SER A 171 -11.81 -9.40 -20.13
C SER A 171 -13.17 -8.78 -20.48
N GLN A 172 -13.43 -7.57 -20.00
CA GLN A 172 -14.62 -6.77 -20.33
C GLN A 172 -14.42 -5.84 -21.54
N GLY A 173 -13.28 -5.91 -22.22
CA GLY A 173 -12.99 -5.06 -23.39
C GLY A 173 -12.55 -3.64 -23.02
N HIS A 174 -11.93 -3.45 -21.86
CA HIS A 174 -11.27 -2.19 -21.49
C HIS A 174 -9.76 -2.38 -21.48
N VAL A 175 -9.04 -1.63 -22.33
CA VAL A 175 -7.57 -1.62 -22.31
C VAL A 175 -7.10 -1.20 -20.93
N THR A 176 -6.39 -2.07 -20.22
CA THR A 176 -6.07 -1.81 -18.81
C THR A 176 -4.63 -2.13 -18.48
N ILE A 177 -3.91 -1.13 -17.96
CA ILE A 177 -2.57 -1.25 -17.41
C ILE A 177 -2.68 -1.54 -15.91
N GLY A 178 -1.96 -2.55 -15.43
CA GLY A 178 -1.82 -2.81 -14.00
C GLY A 178 -0.56 -2.14 -13.43
N LEU A 179 -0.69 -1.44 -12.30
CA LEU A 179 0.45 -0.98 -11.52
C LEU A 179 0.78 -1.98 -10.40
N PRO A 180 2.06 -2.24 -10.07
CA PRO A 180 2.43 -3.09 -8.92
C PRO A 180 2.08 -2.46 -7.56
N GLY A 181 1.75 -1.18 -7.55
CA GLY A 181 1.20 -0.46 -6.40
C GLY A 181 0.80 0.96 -6.78
N ILE A 182 -0.02 1.62 -5.97
CA ILE A 182 -0.58 2.95 -6.29
C ILE A 182 0.48 4.02 -6.62
N TYR A 183 1.65 3.97 -6.00
CA TYR A 183 2.73 4.94 -6.22
C TYR A 183 3.65 4.59 -7.39
N ALA A 184 3.45 3.46 -8.05
CA ALA A 184 4.34 3.00 -9.11
C ALA A 184 4.23 3.82 -10.41
N GLY A 185 3.17 4.63 -10.56
CA GLY A 185 2.94 5.46 -11.75
C GLY A 185 3.92 6.63 -11.94
N TYR A 186 4.68 7.00 -10.90
CA TYR A 186 5.68 8.07 -10.99
C TYR A 186 6.97 7.71 -10.26
N ARG A 187 8.01 8.50 -10.49
CA ARG A 187 9.28 8.50 -9.74
C ARG A 187 9.50 9.88 -9.16
N SER A 188 9.88 9.95 -7.89
CA SER A 188 10.22 11.20 -7.19
C SER A 188 11.47 11.06 -6.33
N GLN A 189 12.22 9.98 -6.54
CA GLN A 189 13.49 9.69 -5.91
C GLN A 189 14.48 9.23 -6.96
N ASP A 190 15.75 9.57 -6.79
CA ASP A 190 16.84 9.03 -7.59
C ASP A 190 17.29 7.66 -7.09
N GLU A 191 18.36 7.13 -7.68
CA GLU A 191 18.95 5.83 -7.32
C GLU A 191 19.55 5.78 -5.90
N PHE A 192 19.84 6.94 -5.30
CA PHE A 192 20.33 7.08 -3.93
C PHE A 192 19.20 7.31 -2.92
N GLY A 193 17.95 7.48 -3.40
CA GLY A 193 16.77 7.74 -2.57
C GLY A 193 16.52 9.21 -2.29
N GLU A 194 17.31 10.11 -2.87
CA GLU A 194 17.18 11.55 -2.72
C GLU A 194 15.99 12.08 -3.49
N ARG A 195 15.30 13.08 -2.94
CA ARG A 195 14.07 13.60 -3.54
C ARG A 195 14.40 14.38 -4.81
N VAL A 196 13.80 13.97 -5.91
CA VAL A 196 13.88 14.66 -7.21
C VAL A 196 12.51 15.14 -7.67
N LYS A 197 12.50 16.02 -8.67
CA LYS A 197 11.25 16.44 -9.33
C LYS A 197 10.50 15.20 -9.81
N ALA A 198 9.21 15.14 -9.48
CA ALA A 198 8.38 14.01 -9.89
C ALA A 198 8.31 13.93 -11.42
N ARG A 199 8.46 12.72 -11.95
CA ARG A 199 8.29 12.39 -13.37
C ARG A 199 7.48 11.11 -13.50
N LEU A 200 6.83 10.91 -14.65
CA LEU A 200 6.19 9.62 -14.93
C LEU A 200 7.23 8.51 -14.88
N MET A 201 6.78 7.33 -14.47
CA MET A 201 7.54 6.11 -14.70
C MET A 201 7.70 5.91 -16.22
N ASP A 202 8.90 5.56 -16.66
CA ASP A 202 9.28 5.61 -18.09
C ASP A 202 8.37 4.75 -18.97
N GLU A 203 8.04 3.53 -18.55
CA GLU A 203 7.13 2.68 -19.32
C GLU A 203 5.69 3.23 -19.38
N LEU A 204 5.21 3.89 -18.33
CA LEU A 204 3.88 4.51 -18.33
C LEU A 204 3.86 5.78 -19.19
N ALA A 205 4.98 6.52 -19.23
CA ALA A 205 5.14 7.72 -20.03
C ALA A 205 4.94 7.46 -21.54
N VAL A 206 5.26 6.25 -22.02
CA VAL A 206 4.99 5.83 -23.42
C VAL A 206 3.52 5.97 -23.78
N PHE A 207 2.61 5.78 -22.82
CA PHE A 207 1.16 5.89 -23.05
C PHE A 207 0.61 7.29 -22.77
N ALA A 208 1.41 8.20 -22.23
CA ALA A 208 0.99 9.58 -21.92
C ALA A 208 1.06 10.46 -23.17
N THR A 209 0.27 10.14 -24.18
CA THR A 209 0.26 10.82 -25.47
C THR A 209 -0.85 11.89 -25.53
N PRO A 210 -0.67 12.95 -26.35
CA PRO A 210 -1.67 14.00 -26.48
C PRO A 210 -3.07 13.47 -26.82
N GLY A 211 -4.05 13.92 -26.07
CA GLY A 211 -5.46 13.60 -26.27
C GLY A 211 -5.88 12.19 -25.85
N ARG A 212 -4.97 11.30 -25.42
CA ARG A 212 -5.34 9.96 -24.94
C ARG A 212 -6.18 10.07 -23.67
N GLU A 213 -7.27 9.31 -23.61
CA GLU A 213 -8.03 9.16 -22.38
C GLU A 213 -7.33 8.17 -21.45
N MET A 214 -7.03 8.62 -20.24
CA MET A 214 -6.40 7.82 -19.20
C MET A 214 -7.23 7.84 -17.93
N THR A 215 -7.78 6.69 -17.56
CA THR A 215 -8.77 6.59 -16.49
C THR A 215 -8.20 5.81 -15.30
N PHE A 216 -8.15 6.41 -14.12
CA PHE A 216 -7.80 5.67 -12.90
C PHE A 216 -9.00 4.88 -12.37
N CYS A 217 -8.77 3.63 -11.97
CA CYS A 217 -9.73 2.77 -11.30
C CYS A 217 -9.02 1.99 -10.18
N PHE A 218 -8.73 2.68 -9.07
CA PHE A 218 -8.11 2.07 -7.89
C PHE A 218 -9.15 1.51 -6.92
N ASP A 219 -8.68 0.71 -5.96
CA ASP A 219 -9.55 0.03 -4.99
C ASP A 219 -10.37 1.01 -4.15
N TYR A 220 -11.60 0.58 -3.85
CA TYR A 220 -12.42 1.21 -2.84
C TYR A 220 -11.75 1.06 -1.47
N GLU A 221 -11.63 2.18 -0.75
CA GLU A 221 -10.99 2.24 0.55
C GLU A 221 -11.80 3.07 1.55
N THR A 222 -11.91 2.55 2.76
CA THR A 222 -12.64 3.22 3.86
C THR A 222 -11.69 3.80 4.91
N ARG A 223 -10.44 3.32 4.96
CA ARG A 223 -9.42 3.79 5.90
C ARG A 223 -8.90 5.15 5.45
N PRO A 224 -9.05 6.22 6.26
CA PRO A 224 -8.69 7.58 5.85
C PRO A 224 -7.23 7.75 5.41
N GLU A 225 -6.31 7.06 6.07
CA GLU A 225 -4.88 7.11 5.71
C GLU A 225 -4.62 6.50 4.32
N THR A 226 -5.23 5.34 4.03
CA THR A 226 -5.02 4.67 2.74
C THR A 226 -5.76 5.40 1.62
N GLN A 227 -6.96 5.93 1.89
CA GLN A 227 -7.66 6.82 0.96
C GLN A 227 -6.83 8.07 0.64
N ARG A 228 -6.20 8.70 1.63
CA ARG A 228 -5.31 9.85 1.40
C ARG A 228 -4.12 9.46 0.52
N ASN A 229 -3.56 8.27 0.71
CA ASN A 229 -2.44 7.77 -0.09
C ASN A 229 -2.85 7.55 -1.55
N ILE A 230 -4.01 6.93 -1.77
CA ILE A 230 -4.66 6.78 -3.09
C ILE A 230 -4.86 8.16 -3.72
N ASP A 231 -5.38 9.12 -2.95
CA ASP A 231 -5.69 10.45 -3.48
C ASP A 231 -4.43 11.18 -3.98
N ILE A 232 -3.35 11.07 -3.21
CA ILE A 232 -2.05 11.64 -3.55
C ILE A 232 -1.47 10.95 -4.78
N ALA A 233 -1.56 9.63 -4.85
CA ALA A 233 -1.04 8.84 -5.97
C ALA A 233 -1.75 9.18 -7.29
N ILE A 234 -3.08 9.20 -7.29
CA ILE A 234 -3.90 9.62 -8.45
C ILE A 234 -3.59 11.06 -8.82
N SER A 235 -3.57 11.98 -7.84
CA SER A 235 -3.30 13.40 -8.12
C SER A 235 -1.93 13.63 -8.74
N ARG A 236 -0.88 12.96 -8.26
CA ARG A 236 0.47 13.12 -8.78
C ARG A 236 0.63 12.48 -10.15
N THR A 237 0.24 11.22 -10.29
CA THR A 237 0.37 10.50 -11.56
C THR A 237 -0.50 11.17 -12.62
N GLY A 238 -1.77 11.46 -12.31
CA GLY A 238 -2.69 12.14 -13.22
C GLY A 238 -2.23 13.54 -13.62
N GLY A 239 -1.66 14.33 -12.71
CA GLY A 239 -1.10 15.63 -13.08
C GLY A 239 0.05 15.51 -14.09
N LEU A 240 0.94 14.54 -13.90
CA LEU A 240 2.04 14.29 -14.83
C LEU A 240 1.55 13.75 -16.19
N LEU A 241 0.45 12.98 -16.22
CA LEU A 241 -0.20 12.56 -17.46
C LEU A 241 -0.83 13.75 -18.20
N GLU A 242 -1.54 14.64 -17.49
CA GLU A 242 -2.10 15.88 -18.05
C GLU A 242 -1.01 16.81 -18.60
N GLU A 243 0.16 16.88 -17.95
CA GLU A 243 1.32 17.63 -18.42
C GLU A 243 1.84 17.14 -19.79
N GLN A 244 1.64 15.85 -20.13
CA GLN A 244 1.95 15.29 -21.45
C GLN A 244 0.78 15.40 -22.44
N GLY A 245 -0.31 16.05 -22.04
CA GLY A 245 -1.49 16.29 -22.88
C GLY A 245 -2.54 15.18 -22.87
N ALA A 246 -2.40 14.17 -22.00
CA ALA A 246 -3.45 13.16 -21.81
C ALA A 246 -4.68 13.76 -21.09
N LYS A 247 -5.86 13.20 -21.35
CA LYS A 247 -7.11 13.53 -20.66
C LYS A 247 -7.31 12.55 -19.52
N VAL A 248 -7.28 13.03 -18.28
CA VAL A 248 -7.32 12.14 -17.11
C VAL A 248 -8.71 12.14 -16.46
N ASN A 249 -9.25 10.93 -16.28
CA ASN A 249 -10.50 10.68 -15.56
C ASN A 249 -10.25 9.76 -14.35
N VAL A 250 -11.19 9.73 -13.42
CA VAL A 250 -11.13 8.89 -12.21
C VAL A 250 -12.48 8.24 -11.98
N VAL A 251 -12.50 6.90 -12.04
CA VAL A 251 -13.61 6.07 -11.60
C VAL A 251 -13.55 5.92 -10.09
N THR A 252 -14.67 6.18 -9.43
CA THR A 252 -14.85 5.91 -7.99
C THR A 252 -15.76 4.70 -7.85
N LEU A 253 -15.23 3.59 -7.34
CA LEU A 253 -16.02 2.38 -7.12
C LEU A 253 -17.07 2.61 -6.02
N PRO A 254 -18.30 2.08 -6.16
CA PRO A 254 -19.47 2.56 -5.41
C PRO A 254 -19.68 1.91 -4.03
N GLY A 255 -19.00 0.82 -3.70
CA GLY A 255 -19.38 -0.02 -2.55
C GLY A 255 -18.25 -0.83 -1.93
N THR A 256 -18.62 -1.75 -1.01
CA THR A 256 -17.68 -2.57 -0.22
C THR A 256 -16.86 -3.58 -1.02
N ASP A 257 -17.24 -3.83 -2.28
CA ASP A 257 -16.46 -4.62 -3.22
C ASP A 257 -15.14 -3.88 -3.46
N LYS A 258 -14.06 -4.38 -2.84
CA LYS A 258 -12.80 -3.65 -2.72
C LYS A 258 -12.24 -3.30 -4.08
N GLY A 259 -12.12 -4.30 -4.96
CA GLY A 259 -11.60 -4.11 -6.30
C GLY A 259 -12.66 -4.19 -7.38
N VAL A 260 -12.31 -3.67 -8.55
CA VAL A 260 -13.15 -3.74 -9.75
C VAL A 260 -13.39 -5.19 -10.20
N ASP A 261 -12.43 -6.09 -9.94
CA ASP A 261 -12.61 -7.52 -10.15
C ASP A 261 -13.67 -8.11 -9.21
N ASP A 262 -13.69 -7.69 -7.95
CA ASP A 262 -14.73 -8.10 -6.99
C ASP A 262 -16.10 -7.52 -7.38
N LEU A 263 -16.16 -6.25 -7.81
CA LEU A 263 -17.39 -5.60 -8.29
C LEU A 263 -18.01 -6.37 -9.48
N ILE A 264 -17.20 -6.75 -10.47
CA ILE A 264 -17.69 -7.47 -11.65
C ILE A 264 -18.17 -8.87 -11.27
N VAL A 265 -17.49 -9.56 -10.34
CA VAL A 265 -17.96 -10.86 -9.85
C VAL A 265 -19.29 -10.72 -9.11
N ALA A 266 -19.44 -9.69 -8.27
CA ALA A 266 -20.61 -9.51 -7.43
C ALA A 266 -21.83 -8.96 -8.19
N GLN A 267 -21.62 -8.03 -9.12
CA GLN A 267 -22.68 -7.22 -9.73
C GLN A 267 -22.71 -7.30 -11.27
N GLY A 268 -21.76 -8.00 -11.88
CA GLY A 268 -21.65 -8.16 -13.32
C GLY A 268 -20.94 -7.00 -14.03
N ALA A 269 -20.63 -7.21 -15.31
CA ALA A 269 -19.85 -6.26 -16.13
C ALA A 269 -20.53 -4.88 -16.29
N LEU A 270 -21.86 -4.85 -16.36
CA LEU A 270 -22.63 -3.60 -16.51
C LEU A 270 -22.46 -2.65 -15.33
N ALA A 271 -22.22 -3.16 -14.12
CA ALA A 271 -21.97 -2.33 -12.95
C ALA A 271 -20.69 -1.49 -13.12
N TYR A 272 -19.63 -2.08 -13.70
CA TYR A 272 -18.42 -1.35 -14.03
C TYR A 272 -18.66 -0.32 -15.15
N GLU A 273 -19.36 -0.69 -16.23
CA GLU A 273 -19.65 0.25 -17.32
C GLU A 273 -20.36 1.51 -16.80
N GLN A 274 -21.36 1.36 -15.92
CA GLN A 274 -22.06 2.50 -15.31
C GLN A 274 -21.11 3.47 -14.61
N VAL A 275 -20.27 2.97 -13.70
CA VAL A 275 -19.33 3.83 -12.96
C VAL A 275 -18.18 4.34 -13.83
N TYR A 276 -17.85 3.64 -14.92
CA TYR A 276 -16.91 4.10 -15.94
C TYR A 276 -17.47 5.31 -16.72
N TYR A 277 -18.74 5.27 -17.13
CA TYR A 277 -19.40 6.40 -17.79
C TYR A 277 -19.62 7.61 -16.86
N GLU A 278 -19.70 7.38 -15.56
CA GLU A 278 -19.79 8.44 -14.54
C GLU A 278 -18.41 8.94 -14.05
N ALA A 279 -17.32 8.48 -14.68
CA ALA A 279 -15.97 8.88 -14.30
C ALA A 279 -15.81 10.40 -14.35
N LEU A 280 -15.23 10.96 -13.29
CA LEU A 280 -15.01 12.40 -13.18
C LEU A 280 -13.68 12.77 -13.80
N THR A 281 -13.58 13.97 -14.37
CA THR A 281 -12.27 14.51 -14.74
C THR A 281 -11.39 14.63 -13.49
N LEU A 282 -10.07 14.59 -13.65
CA LEU A 282 -9.14 14.70 -12.52
C LEU A 282 -9.38 15.98 -11.69
N LYS A 283 -9.74 17.08 -12.35
CA LYS A 283 -10.08 18.35 -11.71
C LYS A 283 -11.37 18.25 -10.87
N GLU A 284 -12.44 17.69 -11.43
CA GLU A 284 -13.71 17.52 -10.71
C GLU A 284 -13.57 16.58 -9.52
N TRP A 285 -12.87 15.46 -9.72
CA TRP A 285 -12.57 14.51 -8.66
C TRP A 285 -11.75 15.15 -7.51
N ARG A 286 -10.70 15.93 -7.83
CA ARG A 286 -9.92 16.69 -6.81
C ARG A 286 -10.81 17.68 -6.04
N ASN A 287 -11.70 18.38 -6.74
CA ASN A 287 -12.63 19.34 -6.13
C ASN A 287 -13.62 18.64 -5.18
N ASN A 288 -14.14 17.48 -5.55
CA ASN A 288 -15.05 16.69 -4.71
C ASN A 288 -14.35 16.21 -3.44
N ASN A 289 -13.11 15.71 -3.56
CA ASN A 289 -12.35 15.26 -2.39
C ASN A 289 -12.01 16.43 -1.44
N ASN A 290 -11.70 17.61 -1.98
CA ASN A 290 -11.47 18.80 -1.15
C ASN A 290 -12.75 19.25 -0.42
N LYS A 291 -13.92 19.22 -1.07
CA LYS A 291 -15.21 19.54 -0.42
C LYS A 291 -15.52 18.56 0.71
N GLN A 292 -15.24 17.26 0.54
CA GLN A 292 -15.42 16.26 1.58
C GLN A 292 -14.47 16.51 2.77
N ARG A 293 -13.21 16.90 2.52
CA ARG A 293 -12.25 17.25 3.59
C ARG A 293 -12.59 18.52 4.36
N HIS A 294 -13.23 19.49 3.71
CA HIS A 294 -13.66 20.76 4.32
C HIS A 294 -15.11 20.72 4.81
N SER A 295 -15.78 19.57 4.75
CA SER A 295 -17.05 19.39 5.43
C SER A 295 -16.80 19.48 6.94
N PRO A 296 -17.50 20.37 7.67
CA PRO A 296 -17.25 20.53 9.10
C PRO A 296 -17.45 19.19 9.80
N PRO A 297 -16.59 18.83 10.78
CA PRO A 297 -16.78 17.60 11.53
C PRO A 297 -18.19 17.62 12.13
N ALA A 298 -18.87 16.47 12.13
CA ALA A 298 -20.14 16.33 12.80
C ALA A 298 -20.00 16.90 14.22
N PRO A 299 -20.90 17.80 14.67
CA PRO A 299 -20.79 18.39 15.98
C PRO A 299 -20.72 17.25 17.01
N PRO A 300 -19.82 17.34 18.02
CA PRO A 300 -19.68 16.28 19.00
C PRO A 300 -21.05 15.98 19.61
N LYS A 301 -21.42 14.69 19.67
CA LYS A 301 -22.69 14.25 20.24
C LYS A 301 -22.85 14.91 21.61
N LYS A 302 -23.87 15.78 21.76
CA LYS A 302 -24.15 16.41 23.06
C LYS A 302 -24.59 15.32 24.02
N LEU A 303 -23.64 14.83 24.83
CA LEU A 303 -23.92 13.88 25.91
C LEU A 303 -25.01 14.46 26.81
N SER A 304 -25.99 13.64 27.17
CA SER A 304 -27.02 14.01 28.14
C SER A 304 -26.39 14.36 29.50
N PRO A 305 -27.07 15.12 30.37
CA PRO A 305 -26.58 15.38 31.73
C PRO A 305 -26.22 14.09 32.49
N GLU A 306 -26.94 13.00 32.25
CA GLU A 306 -26.72 11.69 32.85
C GLU A 306 -25.48 11.00 32.29
N GLU A 307 -25.30 10.99 30.96
CA GLU A 307 -24.11 10.45 30.30
C GLU A 307 -22.85 11.23 30.73
N ARG A 308 -22.94 12.56 30.88
CA ARG A 308 -21.85 13.39 31.41
C ARG A 308 -21.53 13.06 32.86
N LYS A 309 -22.55 12.89 33.70
CA LYS A 309 -22.37 12.54 35.12
C LYS A 309 -21.72 11.17 35.26
N GLN A 310 -22.13 10.19 34.46
CA GLN A 310 -21.51 8.87 34.42
C GLN A 310 -20.05 8.94 33.95
N LEU A 311 -19.76 9.65 32.85
CA LEU A 311 -18.39 9.82 32.36
C LEU A 311 -17.47 10.51 33.38
N LEU A 312 -17.97 11.55 34.04
CA LEU A 312 -17.23 12.24 35.10
C LEU A 312 -17.01 11.34 36.31
N ALA A 313 -18.01 10.57 36.72
CA ALA A 313 -17.87 9.60 37.80
C ALA A 313 -16.86 8.50 37.46
N THR A 314 -16.88 7.96 36.24
CA THR A 314 -15.90 6.97 35.77
C THR A 314 -14.49 7.55 35.74
N ARG A 315 -14.32 8.78 35.24
CA ARG A 315 -13.02 9.46 35.23
C ARG A 315 -12.51 9.74 36.64
N PHE A 316 -13.40 10.19 37.54
CA PHE A 316 -13.05 10.48 38.92
C PHE A 316 -12.64 9.22 39.69
N ASN A 317 -13.42 8.14 39.57
CA ASN A 317 -13.08 6.86 40.20
C ASN A 317 -11.77 6.30 39.67
N ARG A 318 -11.55 6.35 38.34
CA ARG A 318 -10.28 5.93 37.72
C ARG A 318 -9.09 6.75 38.23
N HIS A 319 -9.26 8.07 38.38
CA HIS A 319 -8.21 8.92 38.93
C HIS A 319 -7.89 8.56 40.39
N LEU A 320 -8.91 8.26 41.21
CA LEU A 320 -8.73 7.87 42.61
C LEU A 320 -7.99 6.53 42.74
N GLU A 321 -8.34 5.55 41.90
CA GLU A 321 -7.68 4.24 41.84
C GLU A 321 -6.21 4.36 41.43
N LEU A 322 -5.92 5.17 40.40
CA LEU A 322 -4.54 5.42 39.95
C LEU A 322 -3.71 6.14 41.01
N GLU A 323 -4.29 7.14 41.68
CA GLU A 323 -3.60 7.87 42.75
C GLU A 323 -3.23 6.96 43.92
N GLN A 324 -4.13 6.07 44.35
CA GLN A 324 -3.83 5.10 45.42
C GLN A 324 -2.69 4.16 45.02
N LYS A 325 -2.73 3.62 43.80
CA LYS A 325 -1.70 2.71 43.30
C LYS A 325 -0.32 3.35 43.21
N ILE A 326 -0.25 4.59 42.70
CA ILE A 326 1.01 5.32 42.63
C ILE A 326 1.58 5.54 44.03
N LYS A 327 0.74 5.88 45.02
CA LYS A 327 1.18 6.01 46.42
C LYS A 327 1.69 4.70 46.97
N GLU A 328 0.99 3.59 46.75
CA GLU A 328 1.43 2.26 47.22
C GLU A 328 2.79 1.86 46.64
N LEU A 329 3.02 2.10 45.35
CA LEU A 329 4.30 1.82 44.70
C LEU A 329 5.42 2.71 45.25
N ILE A 330 5.15 4.00 45.43
CA ILE A 330 6.13 4.95 45.98
C ILE A 330 6.48 4.62 47.44
N HIS A 331 5.52 4.12 48.24
CA HIS A 331 5.78 3.72 49.62
C HIS A 331 6.64 2.45 49.74
N GLN A 332 6.80 1.67 48.67
CA GLN A 332 7.65 0.48 48.66
C GLN A 332 9.12 0.78 48.35
N LEU A 333 9.44 2.00 47.92
CA LEU A 333 10.79 2.42 47.59
C LEU A 333 11.57 2.82 48.85
N ASP A 334 12.87 2.53 48.85
CA ASP A 334 13.78 3.09 49.85
C ASP A 334 14.15 4.56 49.55
N ASN A 335 14.90 5.19 50.45
CA ASN A 335 15.21 6.62 50.32
C ASN A 335 16.11 6.94 49.10
N ASP A 336 17.01 6.03 48.73
CA ASP A 336 17.93 6.27 47.61
C ASP A 336 17.20 6.07 46.28
N GLU A 337 16.36 5.03 46.19
CA GLU A 337 15.47 4.77 45.06
C GLU A 337 14.43 5.90 44.86
N LEU A 338 13.91 6.44 45.95
CA LEU A 338 12.96 7.55 45.90
C LEU A 338 13.61 8.82 45.36
N ILE A 339 14.83 9.15 45.79
CA ILE A 339 15.57 10.31 45.30
C ILE A 339 15.87 10.16 43.80
N GLU A 340 16.29 8.97 43.36
CA GLU A 340 16.52 8.69 41.93
C GLU A 340 15.24 8.84 41.10
N LEU A 341 14.10 8.37 41.63
CA LEU A 341 12.80 8.53 40.98
C LEU A 341 12.39 10.00 40.90
N VAL A 342 12.62 10.81 41.94
CA VAL A 342 12.37 12.25 41.88
C VAL A 342 13.17 12.88 40.76
N ASP A 343 14.47 12.62 40.72
CA ASP A 343 15.37 13.23 39.75
C ASP A 343 14.95 12.83 38.32
N TYR A 344 14.63 11.55 38.10
CA TYR A 344 14.13 11.08 36.81
C TYR A 344 12.80 11.72 36.39
N VAL A 345 11.83 11.83 37.31
CA VAL A 345 10.51 12.42 37.04
C VAL A 345 10.66 13.91 36.79
N ASP A 346 11.43 14.61 37.62
CA ASP A 346 11.72 16.02 37.42
C ASP A 346 12.44 16.24 36.07
N ASP A 347 13.41 15.42 35.69
CA ASP A 347 14.07 15.53 34.38
C ASP A 347 13.12 15.27 33.21
N TYR A 348 12.25 14.26 33.31
CA TYR A 348 11.25 13.96 32.28
C TYR A 348 10.26 15.12 32.07
N PHE A 349 9.79 15.76 33.16
CA PHE A 349 8.83 16.87 33.06
C PHE A 349 9.47 18.25 32.82
N ASN A 350 10.77 18.43 33.11
CA ASN A 350 11.46 19.73 32.97
C ASN A 350 12.35 19.84 31.71
N GLN A 351 12.21 18.97 30.71
CA GLN A 351 12.94 19.05 29.42
C GLN A 351 12.70 20.34 28.60
N GLN A 352 12.03 21.37 29.16
CA GLN A 352 11.90 22.70 28.55
C GLN A 352 12.35 23.90 29.42
N GLU A 353 12.82 23.73 30.66
CA GLU A 353 13.38 24.87 31.41
C GLU A 353 14.66 24.48 32.18
N SER A 354 15.80 24.92 31.66
CA SER A 354 17.09 24.84 32.34
C SER A 354 17.20 25.93 33.42
N SER A 355 17.15 25.54 34.69
CA SER A 355 17.82 26.32 35.74
C SER A 355 18.28 25.42 36.89
N LEU A 356 19.47 25.74 37.40
CA LEU A 356 20.20 25.07 38.47
C LEU A 356 19.31 24.79 39.69
N ARG A 357 19.27 23.53 40.17
CA ARG A 357 18.62 23.19 41.44
C ARG A 357 19.64 22.91 42.53
N GLN A 358 19.53 23.64 43.64
CA GLN A 358 20.16 23.31 44.91
C GLN A 358 19.50 22.05 45.48
N LYS A 359 20.31 21.13 46.02
CA LYS A 359 19.83 19.96 46.77
C LYS A 359 19.28 20.43 48.12
N ASP A 360 18.03 20.84 48.15
CA ASP A 360 17.31 21.02 49.41
C ASP A 360 16.90 19.65 49.97
N SER A 361 17.24 19.40 51.23
CA SER A 361 16.79 18.21 51.97
C SER A 361 15.32 18.38 52.32
N PHE A 362 14.45 17.72 51.57
CA PHE A 362 13.01 17.67 51.86
C PHE A 362 12.68 16.43 52.71
N PRO A 363 11.69 16.49 53.61
CA PRO A 363 11.17 15.31 54.29
C PRO A 363 10.62 14.29 53.27
N ASP A 364 10.84 12.99 53.53
CA ASP A 364 10.43 11.86 52.68
C ASP A 364 8.96 11.97 52.19
N GLU A 365 8.03 12.29 53.09
CA GLU A 365 6.60 12.48 52.74
C GLU A 365 6.32 13.61 51.74
N ALA A 366 7.12 14.68 51.75
CA ALA A 366 6.96 15.79 50.81
C ALA A 366 7.42 15.40 49.39
N LEU A 367 8.48 14.59 49.28
CA LEU A 367 8.94 14.00 48.02
C LEU A 367 7.88 13.08 47.43
N LYS A 368 7.37 12.14 48.22
CA LYS A 368 6.36 11.16 47.82
C LYS A 368 5.10 11.84 47.26
N MET A 369 4.65 12.90 47.93
CA MET A 369 3.49 13.69 47.49
C MET A 369 3.76 14.48 46.19
N LYS A 370 4.95 15.07 46.05
CA LYS A 370 5.35 15.82 44.85
C LYS A 370 5.39 14.91 43.62
N ILE A 371 6.05 13.75 43.72
CA ILE A 371 6.15 12.78 42.63
C ILE A 371 4.77 12.25 42.24
N THR A 372 3.94 11.86 43.23
CA THR A 372 2.59 11.36 42.97
C THR A 372 1.78 12.34 42.12
N ARG A 373 1.84 13.64 42.46
CA ARG A 373 1.14 14.70 41.71
C ARG A 373 1.73 14.93 40.31
N GLN A 374 3.03 14.75 40.11
CA GLN A 374 3.66 14.89 38.80
C GLN A 374 3.30 13.71 37.88
N LEU A 375 3.37 12.48 38.39
CA LEU A 375 3.03 11.28 37.62
C LEU A 375 1.56 11.28 37.16
N LEU A 376 0.63 11.75 38.01
CA LEU A 376 -0.79 11.89 37.67
C LEU A 376 -1.09 12.95 36.59
N LYS A 377 -0.14 13.82 36.25
CA LYS A 377 -0.30 14.83 35.19
C LYS A 377 0.05 14.34 33.79
N SER A 378 0.72 13.19 33.65
CA SER A 378 1.10 12.66 32.33
C SER A 378 0.18 11.51 31.91
N GLU A 379 -0.60 11.74 30.85
CA GLU A 379 -1.42 10.68 30.23
C GLU A 379 -0.56 9.52 29.69
N GLU A 380 0.67 9.78 29.27
CA GLU A 380 1.60 8.75 28.78
C GLU A 380 2.06 7.82 29.91
N VAL A 381 2.41 8.40 31.07
CA VAL A 381 2.82 7.63 32.26
C VAL A 381 1.65 6.78 32.77
N ILE A 382 0.45 7.35 32.82
CA ILE A 382 -0.77 6.64 33.21
C ILE A 382 -1.03 5.44 32.27
N ALA A 383 -0.95 5.65 30.95
CA ALA A 383 -1.16 4.57 29.98
C ALA A 383 -0.13 3.44 30.10
N ARG A 384 1.13 3.77 30.43
CA ARG A 384 2.19 2.78 30.66
C ARG A 384 1.95 1.98 31.94
N LEU A 385 1.51 2.61 33.03
CA LEU A 385 1.17 1.92 34.29
C LEU A 385 0.00 0.94 34.08
N GLU A 386 -1.03 1.35 33.36
CA GLU A 386 -2.18 0.49 33.05
C GLU A 386 -1.79 -0.70 32.15
N SER A 387 -0.93 -0.45 31.16
CA SER A 387 -0.41 -1.51 30.27
C SER A 387 0.46 -2.51 31.04
N TYR A 388 1.26 -2.03 32.00
CA TYR A 388 2.05 -2.89 32.87
C TYR A 388 1.17 -3.80 33.73
N GLU A 389 0.08 -3.29 34.31
CA GLU A 389 -0.88 -4.10 35.09
C GLU A 389 -1.58 -5.17 34.26
N GLN A 390 -2.04 -4.84 33.06
CA GLN A 390 -2.64 -5.82 32.15
C GLN A 390 -1.67 -6.99 31.90
N SER A 391 -0.39 -6.69 31.72
CA SER A 391 0.67 -7.69 31.54
C SER A 391 0.92 -8.56 32.79
N GLN A 392 0.81 -7.99 33.99
CA GLN A 392 1.01 -8.71 35.26
C GLN A 392 -0.20 -9.58 35.62
N THR A 393 -1.41 -9.11 35.29
CA THR A 393 -2.66 -9.85 35.53
C THR A 393 -2.77 -11.04 34.57
N GLN A 394 -2.36 -10.87 33.30
CA GLN A 394 -2.21 -11.98 32.36
C GLN A 394 -1.20 -13.04 32.85
N LYS A 395 -0.03 -12.60 33.36
CA LYS A 395 0.98 -13.52 33.92
C LYS A 395 0.50 -14.28 35.16
N ARG A 396 -0.38 -13.69 35.99
CA ARG A 396 -0.99 -14.38 37.14
C ARG A 396 -2.13 -15.33 36.73
N GLY A 397 -2.88 -15.01 35.66
CA GLY A 397 -3.91 -15.88 35.09
C GLY A 397 -3.36 -17.13 34.40
N LEU A 398 -2.16 -17.05 33.80
CA LEU A 398 -1.43 -18.17 33.20
C LEU A 398 -0.76 -19.11 34.23
N ARG A 399 -0.79 -18.77 35.53
CA ARG A 399 -0.27 -19.60 36.63
C ARG A 399 -1.37 -20.24 37.48
N ARG A 400 -2.64 -20.13 37.10
CA ARG A 400 -3.78 -20.77 37.78
C ARG A 400 -4.29 -21.96 37.01
#